data_AF-A0A357F2V2-F1
#
_entry.id   AF-A0A357F2V2-F1
#
_cell.length_a   1.000
_cell.length_b   1.000
_cell.length_c   1.000
_cell.angle_alpha   90.00
_cell.angle_beta   90.00
_cell.angle_gamma   90.00
#
_symmetry.space_group_name_H-M   'P 1'
#
loop_
_entity.id
_entity.type
_entity.pdbx_description
1 polymer ?
#
loop_
_entity_poly.entity_id
_entity_poly.type
_entity_poly.pdbx_seq_one_letter_code
_entity_poly.pdbx_strand_id
1 'polypeptide(L)' 'GVFAAPEGAACLPALRKLIADGFIEKGESVVIFNTGSGIKYLEAF' A
#
# COMPACT_ATOMS: atom_id res chain seq x y z
N GLY A 1 -5.48 1.54 12.85
CA GLY A 1 -4.59 1.29 11.70
C GLY A 1 -5.15 0.15 10.86
N VAL A 2 -4.66 -0.04 9.64
CA VAL A 2 -5.07 -1.15 8.75
C VAL A 2 -4.04 -2.28 8.84
N PHE A 3 -4.45 -3.49 9.20
CA PHE A 3 -3.58 -4.68 9.23
C PHE A 3 -3.68 -5.41 7.88
N ALA A 4 -3.05 -4.84 6.87
CA ALA A 4 -3.07 -5.33 5.48
C ALA A 4 -2.14 -6.53 5.29
N ALA A 5 -2.41 -7.34 4.26
CA ALA A 5 -1.47 -8.35 3.81
C ALA A 5 -0.21 -7.68 3.19
N PRO A 6 0.96 -8.35 3.17
CA PRO A 6 2.21 -7.79 2.65
C PRO A 6 2.09 -7.22 1.23
N GLU A 7 1.33 -7.87 0.36
CA GLU A 7 1.13 -7.48 -1.03
C GLU A 7 0.39 -6.13 -1.14
N GLY A 8 -0.64 -5.93 -0.33
CA GLY A 8 -1.36 -4.65 -0.25
C GLY A 8 -0.55 -3.57 0.47
N ALA A 9 0.20 -3.95 1.52
CA ALA A 9 1.04 -3.04 2.27
C ALA A 9 2.20 -2.47 1.44
N ALA A 10 2.77 -3.28 0.54
CA ALA A 10 3.86 -2.89 -0.37
C ALA A 10 3.46 -1.73 -1.32
N CYS A 11 2.16 -1.56 -1.60
CA CYS A 11 1.68 -0.47 -2.44
C CYS A 11 1.86 0.92 -1.81
N LEU A 12 1.88 1.03 -0.47
CA LEU A 12 2.03 2.33 0.19
C LEU A 12 3.42 2.97 -0.02
N PRO A 13 4.56 2.28 0.22
CA PRO A 13 5.87 2.83 -0.12
C PRO A 13 6.05 3.03 -1.63
N ALA A 14 5.47 2.16 -2.48
CA ALA A 14 5.47 2.36 -3.93
C ALA A 14 4.74 3.66 -4.32
N LEU A 15 3.56 3.92 -3.75
CA LEU A 15 2.80 5.16 -3.95
C LEU A 15 3.62 6.39 -3.53
N ARG A 16 4.31 6.34 -2.39
CA ARG A 16 5.19 7.43 -1.95
C ARG A 16 6.29 7.73 -2.96
N LYS A 17 6.87 6.68 -3.56
CA LYS A 17 7.87 6.83 -4.62
C LYS A 17 7.27 7.45 -5.88
N LEU A 18 6.12 6.96 -6.35
CA LEU A 18 5.45 7.49 -7.54
C LEU A 18 5.06 8.96 -7.39
N ILE A 19 4.67 9.40 -6.17
CA ILE A 19 4.44 10.81 -5.88
C ILE A 19 5.74 11.61 -5.93
N ALA A 20 6.83 11.09 -5.33
CA ALA A 20 8.13 11.77 -5.33
C ALA A 20 8.73 11.90 -6.73
N ASP A 21 8.50 10.90 -7.59
CA ASP A 21 8.95 10.86 -8.98
C ASP A 21 8.05 11.73 -9.90
N GLY A 22 6.97 12.33 -9.38
CA GLY A 22 6.03 13.15 -10.14
C GLY A 22 5.10 12.37 -11.07
N PHE A 23 5.05 11.03 -10.93
CA PHE A 23 4.17 10.18 -11.72
C PHE A 23 2.70 10.28 -11.25
N ILE A 24 2.49 10.52 -9.95
CA ILE A 24 1.18 10.79 -9.36
C ILE A 24 1.18 12.21 -8.84
N GLU A 25 0.23 13.02 -9.30
CA GLU A 25 0.15 14.44 -8.97
C GLU A 25 -0.69 14.73 -7.72
N LYS A 26 -0.48 15.91 -7.16
CA LYS A 26 -1.28 16.37 -6.01
C LYS A 26 -2.73 16.57 -6.46
N GLY A 27 -3.65 15.91 -5.76
CA GLY A 27 -5.10 16.01 -6.02
C GLY A 27 -5.68 14.78 -6.74
N GLU A 28 -4.84 13.87 -7.21
CA GLU A 28 -5.29 12.60 -7.74
C GLU A 28 -5.84 11.68 -6.63
N SER A 29 -6.80 10.84 -7.00
CA SER A 29 -7.39 9.83 -6.11
C SER A 29 -6.83 8.45 -6.43
N VAL A 30 -6.15 7.85 -5.46
CA VAL A 30 -5.51 6.54 -5.61
C VAL A 30 -6.16 5.52 -4.69
N VAL A 31 -6.50 4.35 -5.23
CA VAL A 31 -7.03 3.23 -4.45
C VAL A 31 -5.97 2.14 -4.35
N ILE A 32 -5.54 1.83 -3.14
CA ILE A 32 -4.71 0.64 -2.86
C ILE A 32 -5.65 -0.54 -2.63
N PHE A 33 -5.62 -1.50 -3.55
CA PHE A 33 -6.46 -2.69 -3.47
C PHE A 33 -5.79 -3.78 -2.63
N ASN A 34 -6.09 -3.79 -1.33
CA ASN A 34 -5.61 -4.81 -0.42
C ASN A 34 -6.47 -6.09 -0.54
N THR A 35 -5.89 -7.18 -1.04
CA THR A 35 -6.59 -8.45 -1.30
C THR A 35 -6.66 -9.38 -0.09
N GLY A 36 -5.97 -9.07 1.01
CA GLY A 36 -5.88 -9.95 2.18
C GLY A 36 -5.67 -9.22 3.49
N SER A 37 -5.91 -9.91 4.61
CA SER A 37 -5.60 -9.39 5.94
C SER A 37 -4.21 -9.85 6.37
N GLY A 38 -3.51 -9.01 7.15
CA GLY A 38 -2.26 -9.37 7.84
C GLY A 38 -2.43 -10.53 8.82
N ILE A 39 -3.66 -10.88 9.23
CA ILE A 39 -3.95 -12.06 10.06
C ILE A 39 -3.47 -13.35 9.38
N LYS A 40 -3.39 -13.39 8.05
CA LYS A 40 -2.87 -14.54 7.30
C LYS A 40 -1.35 -14.75 7.50
N TYR A 41 -0.65 -13.76 8.04
CA TYR A 41 0.81 -13.69 8.10
C TYR A 41 1.30 -13.37 9.52
N LEU A 42 0.64 -13.89 10.55
CA LEU A 42 1.02 -13.65 11.96
C LEU A 42 2.44 -14.15 12.27
N GLU A 43 2.93 -15.12 11.51
CA GLU A 43 4.28 -15.67 11.58
C GLU A 43 5.36 -14.74 10.99
N ALA A 44 4.95 -13.76 10.17
CA ALA A 44 5.84 -12.83 9.49
C ALA A 44 5.85 -11.43 10.13
N PHE A 45 5.18 -11.28 11.29
CA PHE A 45 5.08 -10.03 12.04
C PHE A 45 6.08 -9.96 13.21
#